data_AF-A0A8D8KNU6-F1
#
_entry.id   AF-A0A8D8KNU6-F1
#
_cell.length_a   1.000
_cell.length_b   1.000
_cell.length_c   1.000
_cell.angle_alpha   90.00
_cell.angle_beta   90.00
_cell.angle_gamma   90.00
#
_symmetry.space_group_name_H-M   'P 1'
#
loop_
_entity.id
_entity.type
_entity.pdbx_description
1 polymer ?
#
loop_
_entity_poly.entity_id
_entity_poly.type
_entity_poly.pdbx_seq_one_letter_code
_entity_poly.pdbx_strand_id
1 'polypeptide(L)'
;DRDFSQIQLVEAKEPNALKLKDLIQLVTLTEASIVPNPEPFECSICLLPYGTDEGVILRECFHMFCRECLAGSIINANDVIVKCPSAENCESEIQEREIKQLLSEEDFSKYL
;
A
#
# COMPACT_ATOMS: atom_id res chain seq x y z
N ASP A 1 39.79 41.98 37.17
CA ASP A 1 38.38 42.38 37.37
C ASP A 1 37.83 42.87 36.03
N ARG A 2 36.95 42.20 35.29
CA ARG A 2 35.81 41.35 35.67
C ARG A 2 35.65 40.23 34.64
N ASP A 3 35.73 39.02 35.16
CA ASP A 3 34.80 37.91 34.97
C ASP A 3 34.14 37.68 33.59
N PHE A 4 34.67 36.72 32.83
CA PHE A 4 34.02 36.09 31.67
C PHE A 4 33.38 34.74 32.03
N SER A 5 33.13 34.46 33.31
CA SER A 5 32.40 33.26 33.73
C SER A 5 30.90 33.41 33.41
N GLN A 6 30.55 33.20 32.14
CA GLN A 6 29.26 32.70 31.65
C GLN A 6 29.18 32.91 30.13
N ILE A 7 29.96 32.13 29.38
CA ILE A 7 29.50 31.71 28.06
C ILE A 7 29.04 30.27 28.27
N GLN A 8 27.73 30.11 28.48
CA GLN A 8 27.10 28.80 28.42
C GLN A 8 27.30 28.29 26.98
N LEU A 9 28.17 27.30 26.83
CA LEU A 9 28.17 26.45 25.64
C LEU A 9 26.77 25.82 25.59
N VAL A 10 25.92 26.36 24.72
CA VAL A 10 24.63 25.74 24.43
C VAL A 10 24.99 24.40 23.80
N GLU A 11 24.88 23.32 24.56
CA GLU A 11 25.08 21.97 24.06
C GLU A 11 24.13 21.80 22.87
N ALA A 12 24.71 21.75 21.67
CA ALA A 12 23.96 21.45 20.46
C ALA A 12 23.45 20.02 20.61
N LYS A 13 22.21 19.90 21.08
CA LYS A 13 21.48 18.64 21.22
C LYS A 13 21.60 17.91 19.88
N GLU A 14 22.30 16.78 19.89
CA GLU A 14 22.62 16.02 18.69
C GLU A 14 21.38 15.83 17.80
N PRO A 15 21.51 15.96 16.46
CA PRO A 15 20.39 15.75 15.56
C PRO A 15 19.86 14.32 15.73
N ASN A 16 18.58 14.25 16.06
CA ASN A 16 17.85 13.09 16.52
C ASN A 16 17.79 11.98 15.46
N ALA A 17 18.82 11.13 15.38
CA ALA A 17 18.91 9.99 14.45
C ALA A 17 17.77 8.95 14.63
N LEU A 18 17.06 9.00 15.76
CA LEU A 18 15.90 8.16 16.04
C LEU A 18 14.71 8.49 15.12
N LYS A 19 14.57 9.74 14.66
CA LYS A 19 13.43 10.18 13.82
C LYS A 19 13.52 9.74 12.35
N LEU A 20 14.73 9.55 11.82
CA LEU A 20 14.90 9.26 10.40
C LEU A 20 14.41 7.86 10.04
N LYS A 21 14.65 6.87 10.91
CA LYS A 21 14.20 5.49 10.70
C LYS A 21 12.67 5.40 10.71
N ASP A 22 12.03 6.04 11.69
CA ASP A 22 10.57 6.09 11.78
C ASP A 22 9.96 6.79 10.57
N LEU A 23 10.58 7.90 10.11
CA LEU A 23 10.12 8.61 8.92
C LEU A 23 10.27 7.77 7.65
N ILE A 24 11.41 7.09 7.46
CA ILE A 24 11.61 6.17 6.34
C ILE A 24 10.59 5.04 6.38
N GLN A 25 10.35 4.45 7.56
CA GLN A 25 9.38 3.38 7.73
C GLN A 25 7.97 3.84 7.35
N LEU A 26 7.54 5.02 7.84
CA LEU A 26 6.26 5.61 7.47
C LEU A 26 6.16 5.84 5.96
N VAL A 27 7.19 6.41 5.34
CA VAL A 27 7.24 6.63 3.89
C VAL A 27 7.11 5.30 3.13
N THR A 28 7.89 4.28 3.49
CA THR A 28 7.83 2.97 2.83
C THR A 28 6.46 2.30 2.97
N LEU A 29 5.78 2.43 4.11
CA LEU A 29 4.43 1.90 4.30
C LEU A 29 3.37 2.68 3.50
N THR A 30 3.55 3.99 3.36
CA THR A 30 2.68 4.82 2.51
C THR A 30 2.90 4.59 1.02
N GLU A 31 4.14 4.27 0.63
CA GLU A 31 4.52 3.95 -0.75
C GLU A 31 4.21 2.50 -1.13
N ALA A 32 3.95 1.61 -0.17
CA ALA A 32 3.61 0.22 -0.43
C ALA A 32 2.43 0.14 -1.42
N SER A 33 2.70 -0.36 -2.61
CA SER A 33 1.74 -0.36 -3.71
C SER A 33 0.54 -1.30 -3.48
N ILE A 34 0.67 -2.27 -2.56
CA ILE A 34 -0.39 -3.21 -2.14
C ILE A 34 -0.47 -3.24 -0.62
N VAL A 35 -1.68 -3.33 -0.08
CA VAL A 35 -1.94 -3.59 1.33
C VAL A 35 -2.34 -5.06 1.50
N PRO A 36 -1.58 -5.89 2.22
CA PRO A 36 -1.96 -7.28 2.46
C PRO A 36 -3.10 -7.39 3.49
N ASN A 37 -3.83 -8.49 3.47
CA ASN A 37 -4.87 -8.77 4.48
C ASN A 37 -4.24 -9.18 5.83
N PRO A 38 -4.62 -8.56 6.95
CA PRO A 38 -4.05 -8.86 8.26
C PRO A 38 -4.58 -10.17 8.87
N GLU A 39 -5.74 -10.62 8.42
CA GLU A 39 -6.45 -11.79 8.96
C GLU A 39 -6.98 -12.68 7.82
N PRO A 40 -7.21 -13.97 8.08
CA PRO A 40 -7.82 -14.86 7.09
C PRO A 40 -9.19 -14.34 6.61
N PHE A 41 -9.49 -14.53 5.34
CA PHE A 41 -10.74 -14.09 4.73
C PHE A 41 -11.22 -15.07 3.65
N GLU A 42 -12.47 -14.93 3.23
CA GLU A 42 -13.02 -15.64 2.07
C GLU A 42 -13.14 -14.66 0.91
N CYS A 43 -12.57 -14.99 -0.25
CA CYS A 43 -12.63 -14.11 -1.40
C CYS A 43 -14.04 -14.10 -2.00
N SER A 44 -14.65 -12.92 -2.16
CA SER A 44 -16.01 -12.77 -2.68
C SER A 44 -16.19 -13.14 -4.16
N ILE A 45 -15.10 -13.37 -4.90
CA ILE A 45 -15.14 -13.74 -6.33
C ILE A 45 -15.08 -15.26 -6.50
N CYS A 46 -14.07 -15.92 -5.92
CA CYS A 46 -13.90 -17.37 -6.06
C CYS A 46 -14.49 -18.19 -4.90
N LEU A 47 -14.92 -17.54 -3.81
CA LEU A 47 -15.48 -18.15 -2.60
C LEU A 47 -14.53 -19.16 -1.92
N LEU A 48 -13.22 -18.96 -2.09
CA LEU A 48 -12.17 -19.76 -1.44
C LEU A 48 -11.59 -19.01 -0.23
N PRO A 49 -11.18 -19.75 0.83
CA PRO A 49 -10.50 -19.18 1.98
C PRO A 49 -9.02 -18.90 1.68
N TYR A 50 -8.52 -17.79 2.20
CA TYR A 50 -7.13 -17.37 2.13
C TYR A 50 -6.63 -16.98 3.52
N GLY A 51 -5.38 -17.33 3.83
CA GLY A 51 -4.71 -16.99 5.07
C GLY A 51 -4.27 -15.52 5.12
N THR A 52 -3.66 -15.14 6.24
CA THR A 52 -3.00 -13.83 6.40
C THR A 52 -1.95 -13.62 5.29
N ASP A 53 -1.87 -12.40 4.76
CA ASP A 53 -0.97 -11.97 3.68
C ASP A 53 -1.15 -12.64 2.29
N GLU A 54 -2.13 -13.54 2.11
CA GLU A 54 -2.39 -14.22 0.83
C GLU A 54 -3.32 -13.42 -0.11
N GLY A 55 -3.96 -12.37 0.38
CA GLY A 55 -4.86 -11.48 -0.35
C GLY A 55 -4.40 -10.03 -0.38
N VAL A 56 -5.28 -9.18 -0.91
CA VAL A 56 -5.05 -7.73 -1.09
C VAL A 56 -6.27 -6.96 -0.65
N ILE A 57 -6.04 -5.90 0.15
CA ILE A 57 -7.01 -4.86 0.50
C ILE A 57 -6.84 -3.70 -0.49
N LEU A 58 -7.92 -3.34 -1.19
CA LEU A 58 -7.93 -2.13 -2.03
C LEU A 58 -7.96 -0.87 -1.15
N ARG A 59 -7.09 0.10 -1.44
CA ARG A 59 -6.90 1.28 -0.56
C ARG A 59 -8.09 2.23 -0.50
N GLU A 60 -8.83 2.36 -1.59
CA GLU A 60 -9.93 3.34 -1.69
C GLU A 60 -11.25 2.83 -1.09
N CYS A 61 -11.45 1.51 -0.99
CA CYS A 61 -12.71 0.92 -0.53
C CYS A 61 -12.58 -0.18 0.51
N PHE A 62 -11.35 -0.58 0.88
CA PHE A 62 -11.04 -1.62 1.84
C PHE A 62 -11.61 -3.02 1.55
N HIS A 63 -12.10 -3.26 0.33
CA HIS A 63 -12.52 -4.60 -0.09
C HIS A 63 -11.31 -5.52 -0.26
N MET A 64 -11.49 -6.79 0.13
CA MET A 64 -10.47 -7.82 0.06
C MET A 64 -10.74 -8.84 -1.03
N PHE A 65 -9.68 -9.17 -1.79
CA PHE A 65 -9.72 -10.19 -2.82
C PHE A 65 -8.43 -11.00 -2.80
N CYS A 66 -8.48 -12.24 -3.29
CA CYS A 66 -7.24 -12.95 -3.56
C CYS A 66 -6.53 -12.32 -4.76
N ARG A 67 -5.21 -12.48 -4.81
CA ARG A 67 -4.37 -11.87 -5.86
C ARG A 67 -4.79 -12.28 -7.26
N GLU A 68 -5.13 -13.55 -7.45
CA GLU A 68 -5.51 -14.11 -8.75
C GLU A 68 -6.83 -13.53 -9.27
N CYS A 69 -7.86 -13.46 -8.43
CA CYS A 69 -9.15 -12.89 -8.85
C CYS A 69 -9.03 -11.40 -9.15
N LEU A 70 -8.27 -10.66 -8.34
CA LEU A 70 -8.09 -9.23 -8.56
C LEU A 70 -7.28 -8.96 -9.84
N ALA A 71 -6.20 -9.71 -10.09
CA ALA A 71 -5.45 -9.65 -11.35
C ALA A 71 -6.34 -10.01 -12.55
N GLY A 72 -7.16 -11.06 -12.43
CA GLY A 72 -8.13 -11.45 -13.44
C GLY A 72 -9.15 -10.35 -13.74
N SER A 73 -9.64 -9.63 -12.73
CA SER A 73 -10.54 -8.48 -12.93
C SER A 73 -9.87 -7.35 -13.70
N ILE A 74 -8.57 -7.11 -13.47
CA ILE A 74 -7.79 -6.10 -14.20
C ILE A 74 -7.56 -6.52 -15.66
N ILE A 75 -7.14 -7.76 -15.90
CA ILE A 75 -6.85 -8.27 -17.25
C ILE A 75 -8.10 -8.28 -18.14
N ASN A 76 -9.27 -8.57 -17.55
CA ASN A 76 -10.53 -8.63 -18.29
C ASN A 76 -11.28 -7.28 -18.33
N ALA A 77 -10.70 -6.21 -17.80
CA ALA A 77 -11.30 -4.89 -17.90
C ALA A 77 -11.16 -4.36 -19.34
N ASN A 78 -12.27 -3.93 -19.92
CA ASN A 78 -12.29 -3.32 -21.27
C ASN A 78 -12.01 -1.81 -21.24
N ASP A 79 -12.06 -1.21 -20.05
CA ASP A 79 -11.88 0.22 -19.84
C ASP A 79 -10.48 0.53 -19.30
N VAL A 80 -9.99 1.72 -19.62
CA VAL A 80 -8.72 2.25 -19.07
C VAL A 80 -8.78 2.33 -17.54
N ILE A 81 -9.98 2.60 -17.00
CA ILE A 81 -10.26 2.65 -15.58
C ILE A 81 -10.83 1.30 -15.13
N VAL A 82 -10.12 0.62 -14.23
CA VAL A 82 -10.59 -0.65 -13.66
C VAL A 82 -11.32 -0.38 -12.35
N LYS A 83 -12.60 -0.76 -12.27
CA LYS A 83 -13.38 -0.63 -11.02
C LYS A 83 -13.15 -1.80 -10.07
N CYS A 84 -13.43 -1.57 -8.79
CA CYS A 84 -13.49 -2.60 -7.76
C CYS A 84 -14.49 -3.70 -8.14
N PRO A 85 -14.13 -4.98 -8.09
CA PRO A 85 -15.00 -6.10 -8.48
C PRO A 85 -16.01 -6.52 -7.40
N SER A 86 -16.17 -5.74 -6.33
CA SER A 86 -17.14 -6.03 -5.25
C SER A 86 -18.58 -6.04 -5.78
N ALA A 87 -19.42 -6.95 -5.27
CA ALA A 87 -20.82 -7.08 -5.68
C ALA A 87 -21.71 -5.89 -5.25
N GLU A 88 -21.28 -5.10 -4.28
CA GLU A 88 -22.08 -4.04 -3.62
C GLU A 88 -22.11 -2.70 -4.38
N ASN A 89 -22.06 -2.70 -5.73
CA ASN A 89 -21.96 -1.49 -6.55
C ASN A 89 -20.88 -0.50 -6.04
N CYS A 90 -19.67 -1.02 -5.80
CA CYS A 90 -18.55 -0.18 -5.40
C CYS A 90 -18.06 0.65 -6.59
N GLU A 91 -18.08 1.98 -6.47
CA GLU A 91 -17.62 2.90 -7.52
C GLU A 91 -16.13 3.23 -7.45
N SER A 92 -15.40 2.64 -6.49
CA SER A 92 -13.97 2.87 -6.34
C SER A 92 -13.17 2.22 -7.47
N GLU A 93 -12.09 2.89 -7.87
CA GLU A 93 -11.19 2.45 -8.94
C GLU A 93 -9.94 1.78 -8.34
N ILE A 94 -9.48 0.72 -8.99
CA ILE A 94 -8.19 0.10 -8.69
C ILE A 94 -7.10 1.05 -9.18
N GLN A 95 -6.20 1.43 -8.28
CA GLN A 95 -5.16 2.41 -8.55
C GLN A 95 -4.04 1.80 -9.39
N GLU A 96 -3.37 2.62 -10.21
CA GLU A 96 -2.25 2.18 -11.05
C GLU A 96 -1.14 1.49 -10.24
N ARG A 97 -0.89 1.95 -9.00
CA ARG A 97 0.07 1.32 -8.08
C ARG A 97 -0.32 -0.12 -7.73
N GLU A 98 -1.61 -0.39 -7.54
CA GLU A 98 -2.15 -1.71 -7.23
C GLU A 98 -2.03 -2.61 -8.47
N ILE A 99 -2.41 -2.09 -9.65
CA ILE A 99 -2.32 -2.78 -10.94
C ILE A 99 -0.88 -3.23 -11.23
N LYS A 100 0.11 -2.33 -11.09
CA LYS A 100 1.53 -2.61 -11.35
C LYS A 100 2.12 -3.74 -10.51
N GLN A 101 1.55 -4.01 -9.33
CA GLN A 101 2.03 -5.07 -8.44
C GLN A 101 1.23 -6.37 -8.57
N LEU A 102 -0.01 -6.28 -9.05
CA LEU A 102 -0.87 -7.45 -9.25
C LEU A 102 -0.59 -8.15 -10.57
N LEU A 103 -0.11 -7.43 -11.58
CA LEU A 103 0.23 -7.96 -12.88
C LEU A 103 1.73 -8.30 -12.97
N SER A 104 2.04 -9.38 -13.68
CA SER A 104 3.40 -9.63 -14.15
C SER A 104 3.81 -8.54 -15.16
N GLU A 105 5.11 -8.39 -15.43
CA GLU A 105 5.58 -7.45 -16.48
C GLU A 105 4.94 -7.76 -17.85
N GLU A 106 4.71 -9.03 -18.15
CA GLU A 106 4.06 -9.47 -19.39
C GLU A 106 2.57 -9.06 -19.43
N ASP A 107 1.84 -9.25 -18.33
CA ASP A 107 0.41 -8.91 -18.26
C ASP A 107 0.19 -7.40 -18.18
N PHE A 108 1.09 -6.67 -17.54
CA PHE A 108 1.06 -5.21 -17.49
C PHE A 108 1.24 -4.59 -18.89
N SER A 109 2.08 -5.19 -19.75
CA SER A 109 2.26 -4.71 -21.13
C SER A 109 1.02 -4.87 -22.01
N LYS A 110 0.08 -5.76 -21.64
CA LYS A 110 -1.21 -5.93 -22.35
C LYS A 110 -2.27 -4.94 -21.84
N TYR A 111 -2.05 -4.35 -20.66
CA TYR A 111 -2.92 -3.34 -20.06
C TYR A 111 -2.64 -1.90 -20.58
N LEU A 112 -1.44 -1.63 -21.11
CA LEU A 112 -1.06 -0.38 -21.78
C LEU A 112 -1.56 -0.30 -23.23
#